data_AF-A0A661CR88-F1
#
_entry.id   AF-A0A661CR88-F1
#
_cell.length_a   1.000
_cell.length_b   1.000
_cell.length_c   1.000
_cell.angle_alpha   90.00
_cell.angle_beta   90.00
_cell.angle_gamma   90.00
#
_symmetry.space_group_name_H-M   'P 1'
#
loop_
_entity.id
_entity.type
_entity.pdbx_description
1 polymer ?
#
loop_
_entity_poly.entity_id
_entity_poly.type
_entity_poly.pdbx_seq_one_letter_code
_entity_poly.pdbx_strand_id
1 'polypeptide(L)'
;MQDMNPKDVKGEFRELTVQYFDGSKRTILVNDVEVLYPEGRLIVSRTDKDGVITHVNKSFIEMSGYSEQELVGVPHHILRHPDMP
;
A
#
# COMPACT_ATOMS: atom_id res chain seq x y z
N MET A 1 -1.75 -12.01 -2.08
CA MET A 1 -1.12 -10.94 -1.26
C MET A 1 -1.11 -11.37 0.18
N GLN A 2 -0.14 -10.94 0.99
CA GLN A 2 -0.15 -11.18 2.44
C GLN A 2 -1.04 -10.15 3.15
N ASP A 3 -1.69 -10.59 4.22
CA ASP A 3 -2.47 -9.72 5.10
C ASP A 3 -1.56 -8.78 5.89
N MET A 4 -2.07 -7.59 6.23
CA MET A 4 -1.31 -6.64 7.05
C MET A 4 -1.17 -7.14 8.49
N ASN A 5 -0.02 -6.89 9.11
CA ASN A 5 0.21 -7.22 10.52
C ASN A 5 -0.14 -6.01 11.41
N PRO A 6 -0.94 -6.20 12.48
CA PRO A 6 -1.24 -5.15 13.45
C PRO A 6 -0.01 -4.44 14.04
N LYS A 7 1.14 -5.12 14.10
CA LYS A 7 2.39 -4.54 14.61
C LYS A 7 2.97 -3.43 13.74
N ASP A 8 2.60 -3.39 12.47
CA ASP A 8 3.14 -2.43 11.50
C ASP A 8 2.29 -1.15 11.41
N VAL A 9 1.13 -1.13 12.06
CA VAL A 9 0.20 -0.01 12.03
C VAL A 9 0.37 0.85 13.28
N LYS A 10 0.50 2.16 13.08
CA LYS A 10 0.59 3.13 14.18
C LYS A 10 -0.80 3.61 14.60
N GLY A 11 -1.10 3.52 15.89
CA GLY A 11 -2.33 4.06 16.47
C GLY A 11 -3.54 3.14 16.34
N GLU A 12 -4.74 3.73 16.49
CA GLU A 12 -5.99 3.01 16.28
C GLU A 12 -6.21 2.73 14.80
N PHE A 13 -6.69 1.53 14.49
CA PHE A 13 -6.98 1.10 13.12
C PHE A 13 -8.27 0.27 13.10
N ARG A 14 -8.91 0.25 11.93
CA ARG A 14 -10.04 -0.64 11.61
C ARG A 14 -9.57 -1.75 10.69
N GLU A 15 -10.01 -2.97 10.96
CA GLU A 15 -9.78 -4.12 10.11
C GLU A 15 -10.88 -4.20 9.06
N LEU A 16 -10.49 -4.33 7.79
CA LEU A 16 -11.40 -4.43 6.66
C LEU A 16 -10.96 -5.58 5.75
N THR A 17 -11.92 -6.41 5.34
CA THR A 17 -11.68 -7.43 4.33
C THR A 17 -12.03 -6.86 2.96
N VAL A 18 -11.01 -6.66 2.12
CA VAL A 18 -11.20 -6.23 0.73
C VAL A 18 -11.29 -7.46 -0.16
N GLN A 19 -12.32 -7.49 -1.01
CA GLN A 19 -12.45 -8.46 -2.08
C GLN A 19 -12.03 -7.82 -3.39
N TYR A 20 -11.02 -8.39 -4.04
CA TYR A 20 -10.51 -7.90 -5.32
C TYR A 20 -11.27 -8.51 -6.50
N PHE A 21 -11.11 -7.90 -7.69
CA PHE A 21 -11.78 -8.32 -8.91
C PHE A 21 -11.40 -9.73 -9.36
N ASP A 22 -10.18 -10.19 -9.05
CA ASP A 22 -9.70 -11.54 -9.33
C ASP A 22 -10.27 -12.61 -8.38
N GLY A 23 -11.14 -12.22 -7.45
CA GLY A 23 -11.75 -13.08 -6.44
C GLY A 23 -10.88 -13.30 -5.20
N SER A 24 -9.65 -12.78 -5.18
CA SER A 24 -8.80 -12.83 -4.00
C SER A 24 -9.35 -11.91 -2.89
N LYS A 25 -9.05 -12.26 -1.64
CA LYS A 25 -9.42 -11.48 -0.47
C LYS A 25 -8.17 -11.16 0.32
N ARG A 26 -8.15 -9.97 0.93
CA ARG A 26 -7.07 -9.55 1.82
C ARG A 26 -7.66 -8.78 2.98
N THR A 27 -7.13 -9.05 4.15
CA THR A 27 -7.37 -8.24 5.35
C THR A 27 -6.39 -7.08 5.36
N ILE A 28 -6.93 -5.87 5.33
CA ILE A 28 -6.20 -4.63 5.46
C ILE A 28 -6.56 -3.94 6.77
N LEU A 29 -5.59 -3.20 7.30
CA LEU A 29 -5.73 -2.38 8.48
C LEU A 29 -5.63 -0.93 8.03
N VAL A 30 -6.62 -0.14 8.41
CA VAL A 30 -6.80 1.22 7.90
C VAL A 30 -6.95 2.17 9.08
N ASN A 31 -6.29 3.32 9.03
CA ASN A 31 -6.49 4.41 9.98
C ASN A 31 -6.75 5.72 9.23
N ASP A 32 -7.36 6.67 9.92
CA ASP A 32 -7.65 8.00 9.36
C ASP A 32 -6.50 8.98 9.61
N VAL A 33 -5.28 8.47 9.81
CA VAL A 33 -4.10 9.26 10.11
C VAL A 33 -3.48 9.74 8.81
N GLU A 34 -3.72 11.00 8.48
CA GLU A 34 -3.06 11.65 7.34
C GLU A 34 -1.60 12.00 7.67
N VAL A 35 -0.71 11.67 6.74
CA VAL A 35 0.72 11.99 6.85
C VAL A 35 1.05 13.07 5.82
N LEU A 36 1.61 14.19 6.30
CA LEU A 36 2.05 15.27 5.43
C LEU A 36 3.12 14.81 4.46
N TYR A 37 2.99 15.27 3.22
CA TYR A 37 3.98 15.03 2.21
C TYR A 37 5.30 15.74 2.57
N PRO A 38 6.44 15.02 2.63
CA PRO A 38 7.72 15.63 2.93
C PRO A 38 8.17 16.55 1.79
N GLU A 39 8.43 17.83 2.10
CA GLU A 39 8.88 18.82 1.12
C GLU A 39 10.17 18.37 0.40
N GLY A 40 10.22 18.64 -0.91
CA GLY A 40 11.39 18.35 -1.74
C GLY A 40 11.65 16.88 -2.05
N ARG A 41 10.77 15.97 -1.63
CA ARG A 41 10.82 14.56 -2.03
C ARG A 41 9.87 14.31 -3.21
N LEU A 42 10.10 13.24 -3.94
CA LEU A 42 9.20 12.75 -4.99
C LEU A 42 8.80 11.33 -4.63
N ILE A 43 7.52 10.99 -4.80
CA ILE A 43 7.03 9.62 -4.64
C ILE A 43 6.94 9.04 -6.06
N VAL A 44 7.73 8.01 -6.32
CA VAL A 44 7.87 7.43 -7.66
C VAL A 44 7.71 5.92 -7.57
N SER A 45 6.75 5.39 -8.31
CA SER A 45 6.63 3.97 -8.64
C SER A 45 6.65 3.80 -10.15
N ARG A 46 7.09 2.63 -10.60
CA ARG A 46 6.98 2.18 -11.99
C ARG A 46 6.22 0.88 -12.01
N THR A 47 5.24 0.77 -12.89
CA THR A 47 4.51 -0.47 -13.14
C THR A 47 4.81 -1.01 -14.53
N ASP A 48 4.62 -2.31 -14.74
CA ASP A 48 4.51 -2.88 -16.07
C ASP A 48 3.12 -2.62 -16.69
N LYS A 49 2.85 -3.26 -17.83
CA LYS A 49 1.59 -3.12 -18.56
C LYS A 49 0.39 -3.74 -17.83
N ASP A 50 0.65 -4.71 -16.95
CA ASP A 50 -0.36 -5.39 -16.15
C ASP A 50 -0.60 -4.68 -14.81
N GLY A 51 0.07 -3.54 -14.57
CA GLY A 51 -0.06 -2.75 -13.35
C GLY A 51 0.72 -3.31 -12.17
N VAL A 52 1.64 -4.26 -12.41
CA VAL A 52 2.52 -4.83 -11.40
C VAL A 52 3.69 -3.89 -11.17
N ILE A 53 3.96 -3.55 -9.91
CA ILE A 53 5.06 -2.66 -9.55
C ILE A 53 6.39 -3.34 -9.87
N THR A 54 7.24 -2.65 -10.62
CA THR A 54 8.59 -3.10 -11.01
C THR A 54 9.68 -2.32 -10.29
N HIS A 55 9.38 -1.12 -9.81
CA HIS A 55 10.33 -0.27 -9.09
C HIS A 55 9.59 0.74 -8.21
N VAL A 56 10.16 1.04 -7.04
CA VAL A 56 9.73 2.10 -6.13
C VAL A 56 10.94 2.84 -5.60
N ASN A 57 10.80 4.14 -5.33
CA ASN A 57 11.86 4.91 -4.71
C ASN A 57 11.75 4.90 -3.17
N LYS A 58 12.80 5.34 -2.49
CA LYS A 58 12.86 5.36 -1.02
C LYS A 58 11.70 6.14 -0.37
N SER A 59 11.29 7.27 -0.96
CA SER A 59 10.18 8.07 -0.42
C SER A 59 8.84 7.34 -0.51
N PHE A 60 8.65 6.51 -1.54
CA PHE A 60 7.48 5.66 -1.67
C PHE A 60 7.43 4.59 -0.57
N ILE A 61 8.56 3.92 -0.29
CA ILE A 61 8.69 2.94 0.79
C ILE A 61 8.37 3.60 2.14
N GLU A 62 8.99 4.74 2.42
CA GLU A 62 8.79 5.48 3.69
C GLU A 62 7.34 5.94 3.89
N MET A 63 6.66 6.40 2.83
CA MET A 63 5.28 6.90 2.92
C MET A 63 4.24 5.77 2.93
N SER A 64 4.49 4.68 2.21
CA SER A 64 3.55 3.56 2.10
C SER A 64 3.55 2.64 3.33
N GLY A 65 4.63 2.64 4.12
CA GLY A 65 4.82 1.73 5.24
C GLY A 65 5.16 0.29 4.86
N TYR A 66 5.28 0.00 3.56
CA TYR A 66 5.69 -1.30 3.04
C TYR A 66 7.18 -1.32 2.72
N SER A 67 7.80 -2.49 2.82
CA SER A 67 9.14 -2.71 2.29
C SER A 67 9.14 -2.83 0.77
N GLU A 68 10.30 -2.60 0.15
CA GLU A 68 10.46 -2.81 -1.30
C GLU A 68 10.10 -4.23 -1.73
N GLN A 69 10.40 -5.23 -0.90
CA GLN A 69 10.14 -6.65 -1.18
C GLN A 69 8.65 -6.99 -1.20
N GLU A 70 7.83 -6.25 -0.44
CA GLU A 70 6.38 -6.39 -0.44
C GLU A 70 5.72 -5.63 -1.60
N LEU A 71 6.40 -4.61 -2.13
CA LEU A 71 5.89 -3.76 -3.19
C LEU A 71 6.30 -4.25 -4.58
N VAL A 72 7.51 -4.75 -4.77
CA VAL A 72 7.96 -5.19 -6.10
C VAL A 72 7.32 -6.54 -6.43
N GLY A 73 6.73 -6.65 -7.63
CA GLY A 73 6.05 -7.85 -8.09
C GLY A 73 4.59 -7.95 -7.66
N VAL A 74 4.05 -6.95 -6.94
CA VAL A 74 2.63 -6.90 -6.59
C VAL A 74 1.89 -5.83 -7.42
N PRO A 75 0.59 -6.04 -7.70
CA PRO A 75 -0.25 -5.02 -8.32
C PRO A 75 -0.28 -3.70 -7.54
N HIS A 76 -0.24 -2.57 -8.25
CA HIS A 76 -0.23 -1.23 -7.65
C HIS A 76 -1.47 -0.92 -6.80
N HIS A 77 -2.57 -1.64 -6.97
CA HIS A 77 -3.79 -1.46 -6.17
C HIS A 77 -3.63 -1.84 -4.69
N ILE A 78 -2.51 -2.46 -4.29
CA ILE A 78 -2.22 -2.83 -2.90
C ILE A 78 -2.26 -1.62 -1.93
N LEU A 79 -2.02 -0.42 -2.46
CA LEU A 79 -1.99 0.85 -1.72
C LEU A 79 -3.31 1.63 -1.78
N ARG A 80 -4.31 1.13 -2.50
CA ARG A 80 -5.60 1.81 -2.55
C ARG A 80 -6.29 1.68 -1.20
N HIS A 81 -6.67 2.84 -0.67
CA HIS A 81 -7.56 2.92 0.46
C HIS A 81 -8.95 2.41 0.05
N PRO A 82 -9.66 1.62 0.88
CA PRO A 82 -10.96 1.06 0.54
C PRO A 82 -12.04 2.12 0.26
N ASP A 83 -11.92 3.29 0.89
CA ASP A 83 -12.83 4.42 0.66
C ASP A 83 -12.49 5.22 -0.62
N MET A 84 -11.41 4.89 -1.33
CA MET A 84 -11.08 5.47 -2.63
C MET A 84 -11.48 4.52 -3.78
N PRO A 85 -12.53 4.85 -4.56
CA PRO A 85 -13.02 4.00 -5.64
C PRO A 85 -12.05 3.84 -6.83
#